data_AF-A0AB73H4Q6-F1
#
_entry.id   AF-A0AB73H4Q6-F1
#
_cell.length_a   1.000
_cell.length_b   1.000
_cell.length_c   1.000
_cell.angle_alpha   90.00
_cell.angle_beta   90.00
_cell.angle_gamma   90.00
#
_symmetry.space_group_name_H-M   'P 1'
#
loop_
_entity.id
_entity.type
_entity.pdbx_description
1 polymer ?
#
loop_
_entity_poly.entity_id
_entity_poly.type
_entity_poly.pdbx_seq_one_letter_code
_entity_poly.pdbx_strand_id
1 'polypeptide(L)'
;MDELSRERAKKMSMGEIRKWQDEIIKNIESNYKTMLLADRKQLQKDLAFLEGIRDAKKGITSTAKLELLAVDEYKGMVEMQMSDTSIALELSVDRKQLADWKRKHGLMPYNKNTIKVVHR
;
A
#
# COMPACT_ATOMS: atom_id res chain seq x y z
N MET A 1 -7.09 6.23 -18.38
CA MET A 1 -5.82 5.74 -17.81
C MET A 1 -5.08 4.87 -18.82
N ASP A 2 -3.81 5.17 -19.08
CA ASP A 2 -2.93 4.36 -19.93
C ASP A 2 -2.39 3.11 -19.21
N GLU A 3 -1.73 2.22 -19.95
CA GLU A 3 -1.23 0.95 -19.43
C GLU A 3 -0.16 1.14 -18.34
N LEU A 4 0.72 2.13 -18.48
CA LEU A 4 1.74 2.45 -17.49
C LEU A 4 1.13 2.88 -16.15
N SER A 5 0.08 3.69 -16.22
CA SER A 5 -0.68 4.16 -15.07
C SER A 5 -1.39 3.01 -14.36
N ARG A 6 -1.89 2.01 -15.11
CA ARG A 6 -2.51 0.80 -14.55
C ARG A 6 -1.49 -0.10 -13.83
N GLU A 7 -0.31 -0.30 -14.43
CA GLU A 7 0.77 -1.05 -13.81
C GLU A 7 1.29 -0.37 -12.54
N ARG A 8 1.38 0.96 -12.55
CA ARG A 8 1.69 1.75 -11.35
C ARG A 8 0.62 1.55 -10.27
N ALA A 9 -0.67 1.63 -10.61
CA ALA A 9 -1.76 1.49 -9.67
C ALA A 9 -1.76 0.15 -8.92
N LYS A 10 -1.40 -0.95 -9.60
CA LYS A 10 -1.30 -2.29 -8.96
C LYS A 10 -0.26 -2.32 -7.83
N LYS A 11 0.84 -1.55 -7.99
CA LYS A 11 1.96 -1.47 -7.05
C LYS A 11 1.77 -0.44 -5.93
N MET A 12 0.81 0.48 -6.08
CA MET A 12 0.54 1.53 -5.08
C MET A 12 -0.04 0.97 -3.77
N SER A 13 0.26 1.67 -2.68
CA SER A 13 -0.32 1.42 -1.36
C SER A 13 -1.81 1.80 -1.35
N MET A 14 -2.56 1.30 -0.36
CA MET A 14 -3.99 1.59 -0.22
C MET A 14 -4.26 3.09 -0.04
N GLY A 15 -3.39 3.80 0.70
CA GLY A 15 -3.51 5.25 0.90
C GLY A 15 -3.31 6.05 -0.37
N GLU A 16 -2.39 5.63 -1.24
CA GLU A 16 -2.15 6.26 -2.53
C GLU A 16 -3.29 6.00 -3.53
N ILE A 17 -3.85 4.79 -3.56
CA ILE A 17 -5.03 4.47 -4.36
C ILE A 17 -6.20 5.37 -3.98
N ARG A 18 -6.44 5.57 -2.67
CA ARG A 18 -7.52 6.45 -2.18
C ARG A 18 -7.34 7.91 -2.60
N LYS A 19 -6.12 8.45 -2.44
CA LYS A 19 -5.82 9.81 -2.89
C LYS A 19 -6.08 9.99 -4.39
N TRP A 20 -5.72 9.01 -5.19
CA TRP A 20 -5.96 9.05 -6.63
C TRP A 20 -7.46 9.01 -6.97
N GLN A 21 -8.24 8.19 -6.25
CA GLN A 21 -9.70 8.19 -6.38
C GLN A 21 -10.30 9.56 -6.03
N ASP A 22 -9.84 10.17 -4.93
CA ASP A 22 -10.30 11.50 -4.50
C ASP A 22 -9.98 12.58 -5.54
N GLU A 23 -8.80 12.53 -6.17
CA GLU A 23 -8.42 13.44 -7.27
C GLU A 23 -9.32 13.28 -8.51
N ILE A 24 -9.61 12.03 -8.91
CA ILE A 24 -10.49 11.77 -10.05
C ILE A 24 -11.92 12.24 -9.75
N ILE A 25 -12.45 11.95 -8.56
CA ILE A 25 -13.78 12.40 -8.13
C ILE A 25 -13.84 13.93 -8.14
N LYS A 26 -12.86 14.59 -7.53
CA LYS A 26 -12.80 16.06 -7.49
C LYS A 26 -12.75 16.66 -8.89
N ASN A 27 -12.01 16.05 -9.82
CA ASN A 27 -11.96 16.49 -11.22
C ASN A 27 -13.33 16.34 -11.89
N ILE A 28 -14.02 15.21 -11.68
CA ILE A 28 -15.38 15.01 -12.20
C ILE A 28 -16.35 16.05 -11.67
N GLU A 29 -16.34 16.28 -10.36
CA GLU A 29 -17.24 17.24 -9.70
C GLU A 29 -16.97 18.68 -10.16
N SER A 30 -15.70 19.07 -10.20
CA SER A 30 -15.29 20.45 -10.53
C SER A 30 -15.55 20.80 -11.99
N ASN A 31 -15.38 19.83 -12.89
CA ASN A 31 -15.49 20.04 -14.34
C ASN A 31 -16.75 19.41 -14.93
N TYR A 32 -17.73 19.00 -14.11
CA TYR A 32 -18.88 18.24 -14.58
C TYR A 32 -19.55 18.91 -15.78
N LYS A 33 -19.89 20.20 -15.71
CA LYS A 33 -20.64 20.90 -16.78
C LYS A 33 -19.82 21.21 -18.04
N THR A 34 -18.50 21.26 -17.93
CA THR A 34 -17.59 21.71 -19.00
C THR A 34 -16.82 20.57 -19.66
N MET A 35 -16.74 19.42 -19.01
CA MET A 35 -16.04 18.23 -19.49
C MET A 35 -16.87 17.46 -20.53
N LEU A 36 -16.20 16.95 -21.55
CA LEU A 36 -16.82 16.08 -22.55
C LEU A 36 -17.33 14.79 -21.91
N LEU A 37 -18.43 14.27 -22.45
CA LEU A 37 -19.04 13.03 -21.98
C LEU A 37 -18.07 11.83 -22.11
N ALA A 38 -17.24 11.81 -23.16
CA ALA A 38 -16.24 10.77 -23.38
C ALA A 38 -15.19 10.74 -22.26
N ASP A 39 -14.67 11.91 -21.89
CA ASP A 39 -13.68 12.04 -20.82
C ASP A 39 -14.28 11.64 -19.47
N ARG A 40 -15.53 12.03 -19.21
CA ARG A 40 -16.23 11.62 -17.98
C ARG A 40 -16.39 10.10 -17.90
N LYS A 41 -16.79 9.46 -19.01
CA LYS A 41 -16.88 7.99 -19.09
C LYS A 41 -15.52 7.34 -18.87
N GLN A 42 -14.43 7.95 -19.36
CA GLN A 42 -13.09 7.43 -19.13
C GLN A 42 -12.68 7.53 -17.66
N LEU A 43 -12.94 8.66 -17.00
CA LEU A 43 -12.66 8.83 -15.57
C LEU A 43 -13.48 7.88 -14.69
N GLN A 44 -14.74 7.59 -15.07
CA GLN A 44 -15.56 6.57 -14.40
C GLN A 44 -14.98 5.16 -14.55
N LYS A 45 -14.48 4.80 -15.73
CA LYS A 45 -13.77 3.52 -15.93
C LYS A 45 -12.49 3.44 -15.10
N ASP A 46 -11.75 4.54 -15.03
CA ASP A 46 -10.52 4.63 -14.23
C ASP A 46 -10.83 4.46 -12.73
N LEU A 47 -11.93 5.04 -12.23
CA LEU A 47 -12.42 4.80 -10.86
C LEU A 47 -12.77 3.34 -10.61
N ALA A 48 -13.54 2.71 -11.50
CA ALA A 48 -13.93 1.30 -11.36
C ALA A 48 -12.71 0.36 -11.33
N PHE A 49 -11.67 0.68 -12.10
CA PHE A 49 -10.40 -0.07 -12.07
C PHE A 49 -9.69 0.06 -10.71
N LEU A 50 -9.59 1.29 -10.17
CA LEU A 50 -8.99 1.52 -8.85
C LEU A 50 -9.79 0.84 -7.73
N GLU A 51 -11.13 0.79 -7.85
CA GLU A 51 -11.97 0.04 -6.92
C GLU A 51 -11.72 -1.47 -7.00
N GLY A 52 -11.56 -2.03 -8.20
CA GLY A 52 -11.18 -3.44 -8.37
C GLY A 52 -9.84 -3.79 -7.71
N ILE A 53 -8.84 -2.91 -7.82
CA ILE A 53 -7.55 -3.09 -7.11
C ILE A 53 -7.76 -3.02 -5.60
N ARG A 54 -8.54 -2.05 -5.13
CA ARG A 54 -8.86 -1.91 -3.70
C ARG A 54 -9.56 -3.16 -3.18
N ASP A 55 -10.56 -3.67 -3.89
CA ASP A 55 -11.35 -4.82 -3.45
C ASP A 55 -10.53 -6.12 -3.49
N ALA A 56 -9.65 -6.29 -4.49
CA ALA A 56 -8.64 -7.36 -4.48
C ALA A 56 -7.71 -7.27 -3.27
N LYS A 57 -7.30 -6.06 -2.86
CA LYS A 57 -6.47 -5.83 -1.66
C LYS A 57 -7.26 -5.96 -0.35
N LYS A 58 -8.58 -5.69 -0.34
CA LYS A 58 -9.46 -5.90 0.82
C LYS A 58 -9.64 -7.38 1.15
N GLY A 59 -9.59 -8.25 0.13
CA GLY A 59 -9.68 -9.72 0.31
C GLY A 59 -8.45 -10.33 0.99
N ILE A 60 -7.30 -9.65 0.98
CA ILE A 60 -6.10 -10.10 1.68
C ILE A 60 -6.17 -9.58 3.12
N THR A 61 -6.59 -10.43 4.04
CA THR A 61 -6.59 -10.12 5.47
C THR A 61 -5.18 -9.70 5.91
N SER A 62 -5.08 -8.86 6.93
CA SER A 62 -3.78 -8.45 7.50
C SER A 62 -2.93 -9.66 7.90
N THR A 63 -3.57 -10.76 8.29
CA THR A 63 -2.95 -12.06 8.55
C THR A 63 -2.34 -12.69 7.30
N ALA A 64 -3.08 -12.76 6.19
CA ALA A 64 -2.58 -13.30 4.93
C ALA A 64 -1.41 -12.47 4.35
N LYS A 65 -1.38 -11.15 4.58
CA LYS A 65 -0.23 -10.31 4.21
C LYS A 65 1.03 -10.66 5.00
N LEU A 66 0.89 -11.00 6.28
CA LEU A 66 2.01 -11.44 7.12
C LEU A 66 2.45 -12.87 6.79
N GLU A 67 1.54 -13.74 6.34
CA GLU A 67 1.90 -15.09 5.87
C GLU A 67 2.73 -15.06 4.58
N LEU A 68 2.50 -14.05 3.73
CA LEU A 68 3.27 -13.83 2.51
C LEU A 68 4.58 -13.06 2.72
N LEU A 69 4.76 -12.40 3.87
CA LEU A 69 5.96 -11.62 4.18
C LEU A 69 7.13 -12.56 4.45
N ALA A 70 8.18 -12.49 3.62
CA ALA A 70 9.41 -13.20 3.87
C ALA A 70 10.27 -12.49 4.94
N VAL A 71 11.05 -13.28 5.69
CA VAL A 71 11.98 -12.75 6.71
C VAL A 71 12.99 -11.77 6.10
N ASP A 72 13.50 -12.07 4.91
CA ASP A 72 14.51 -11.23 4.26
C ASP A 72 13.92 -9.92 3.73
N GLU A 73 12.65 -9.92 3.31
CA GLU A 73 11.94 -8.68 2.93
C GLU A 73 11.78 -7.76 4.15
N TYR A 74 11.40 -8.32 5.31
CA TYR A 74 11.36 -7.56 6.55
C TYR A 74 12.74 -6.99 6.90
N LYS A 75 13.82 -7.80 6.83
CA LYS A 75 15.18 -7.31 7.10
C LYS A 75 15.59 -6.20 6.15
N GLY A 76 15.33 -6.33 4.86
CA GLY A 76 15.60 -5.29 3.86
C GLY A 76 14.89 -3.97 4.17
N MET A 77 13.62 -4.03 4.61
CA MET A 77 12.89 -2.83 5.06
C MET A 77 13.55 -2.17 6.28
N VAL A 78 14.06 -2.96 7.23
CA VAL A 78 14.74 -2.45 8.41
C VAL A 78 16.12 -1.85 8.04
N GLU A 79 16.85 -2.45 7.10
CA GLU A 79 18.10 -1.91 6.55
C GLU A 79 17.89 -0.56 5.87
N MET A 80 16.74 -0.38 5.18
CA MET A 80 16.25 0.91 4.67
C MET A 80 15.80 1.88 5.78
N GLN A 81 16.10 1.61 7.05
CA GLN A 81 15.82 2.44 8.22
C GLN A 81 14.32 2.63 8.53
N MET A 82 13.46 1.76 8.01
CA MET A 82 12.04 1.80 8.35
C MET A 82 11.81 1.36 9.81
N SER A 83 10.87 2.02 10.49
CA SER A 83 10.44 1.59 11.82
C SER A 83 9.38 0.50 11.72
N ASP A 84 9.22 -0.36 12.74
CA ASP A 84 8.12 -1.34 12.78
C ASP A 84 6.74 -0.68 12.59
N THR A 85 6.57 0.55 13.07
CA THR A 85 5.36 1.35 12.82
C THR A 85 5.17 1.68 11.33
N SER A 86 6.25 2.07 10.65
CA SER A 86 6.24 2.39 9.22
C SER A 86 6.04 1.14 8.38
N ILE A 87 6.68 0.03 8.74
CA ILE A 87 6.54 -1.28 8.08
C ILE A 87 5.11 -1.79 8.24
N ALA A 88 4.52 -1.69 9.43
CA ALA A 88 3.14 -2.09 9.65
C ALA A 88 2.16 -1.26 8.80
N LEU A 89 2.41 0.04 8.65
CA LEU A 89 1.62 0.93 7.81
C LEU A 89 1.74 0.55 6.32
N GLU A 90 2.97 0.33 5.84
CA GLU A 90 3.27 -0.09 4.47
C GLU A 90 2.54 -1.39 4.12
N LEU A 91 2.64 -2.37 5.01
CA LEU A 91 1.96 -3.67 4.87
C LEU A 91 0.44 -3.59 5.14
N SER A 92 -0.06 -2.46 5.63
CA SER A 92 -1.45 -2.27 6.06
C SER A 92 -1.91 -3.36 7.06
N VAL A 93 -1.07 -3.60 8.08
CA VAL A 93 -1.32 -4.54 9.17
C VAL A 93 -1.23 -3.81 10.51
N ASP A 94 -1.89 -4.34 11.54
CA ASP A 94 -1.75 -3.78 12.87
C ASP A 94 -0.34 -4.01 13.42
N ARG A 95 0.16 -3.03 14.18
CA ARG A 95 1.47 -3.14 14.84
C ARG A 95 1.58 -4.39 15.72
N LYS A 96 0.47 -4.76 16.36
CA LYS A 96 0.38 -5.97 17.18
C LYS A 96 0.58 -7.24 16.32
N GLN A 97 -0.06 -7.29 15.16
CA GLN A 97 0.06 -8.42 14.25
C GLN A 97 1.50 -8.57 13.71
N LEU A 98 2.14 -7.45 13.35
CA LEU A 98 3.56 -7.45 12.95
C LEU A 98 4.47 -7.92 14.09
N ALA A 99 4.24 -7.44 15.33
CA ALA A 99 5.00 -7.88 16.49
C ALA A 99 4.84 -9.39 16.77
N ASP A 100 3.63 -9.92 16.61
CA ASP A 100 3.35 -11.34 16.76
C ASP A 100 4.03 -12.17 15.66
N TRP A 101 4.02 -11.68 14.41
CA TRP A 101 4.76 -12.28 13.30
C TRP A 101 6.27 -12.31 13.57
N LYS A 102 6.86 -11.20 14.04
CA LYS A 102 8.28 -11.14 14.43
C LYS A 102 8.63 -12.15 15.51
N ARG A 103 7.76 -12.31 16.51
CA ARG A 103 7.95 -13.29 17.59
C ARG A 103 7.96 -14.71 17.04
N LYS A 104 7.03 -15.04 16.13
CA LYS A 104 6.97 -16.37 15.49
C LYS A 104 8.21 -16.69 14.64
N HIS A 105 8.85 -15.67 14.06
CA HIS A 105 10.01 -15.83 13.19
C HIS A 105 11.37 -15.55 13.89
N GLY A 106 11.38 -15.40 15.22
CA GLY A 106 12.64 -15.18 15.97
C GLY A 106 13.31 -13.82 15.73
N LEU A 107 12.55 -12.82 15.28
CA LEU A 107 13.05 -11.49 14.90
C LEU A 107 12.93 -10.45 16.03
N MET A 108 12.73 -10.89 17.28
CA MET A 108 12.77 -10.00 18.44
C MET A 108 14.16 -10.05 19.07
N PRO A 109 14.86 -8.91 19.26
CA PRO A 109 14.40 -7.53 19.13
C PRO A 109 14.72 -6.85 17.77
N TYR A 110 15.12 -7.59 16.73
CA TYR A 110 15.60 -7.05 15.45
C TYR A 110 14.72 -5.89 14.93
N ASN A 111 15.32 -4.71 14.79
CA ASN A 111 14.69 -3.48 14.31
C ASN A 111 15.77 -2.47 13.88
N LYS A 112 15.38 -1.30 13.37
CA LYS A 112 16.36 -0.34 12.83
C LYS A 112 17.40 0.13 13.84
N ASN A 113 17.05 0.14 15.13
CA ASN A 113 17.96 0.51 16.21
C ASN A 113 18.96 -0.62 16.50
N THR A 114 18.60 -1.89 16.30
CA THR A 114 19.55 -3.00 16.49
C THR A 114 20.61 -3.01 15.40
N ILE A 115 20.27 -2.65 14.15
CA ILE A 115 21.24 -2.58 13.05
C ILE A 115 22.20 -1.39 13.22
N LYS A 116 21.71 -0.24 13.70
CA LYS A 116 22.56 0.94 13.99
C LYS A 116 23.66 0.69 15.00
N VAL A 117 23.49 -0.27 15.90
CA VAL A 117 24.50 -0.65 16.90
C VAL A 117 25.60 -1.53 16.28
N VAL A 118 25.28 -2.30 15.23
CA VAL A 118 26.22 -3.23 14.58
C VAL A 118 27.16 -2.53 13.58
N HIS A 119 26.79 -1.34 13.09
CA HIS A 119 27.60 -0.55 12.15
C HIS A 119 28.35 0.63 12.82
N ARG A 120 28.51 0.60 14.15
CA ARG A 120 29.40 1.50 14.90
C ARG A 120 30.66 0.76 15.29
#